data_AF-A0A2E5JLL6-F1
#
_entry.id   AF-A0A2E5JLL6-F1
#
_cell.length_a   1.000
_cell.length_b   1.000
_cell.length_c   1.000
_cell.angle_alpha   90.00
_cell.angle_beta   90.00
_cell.angle_gamma   90.00
#
_symmetry.space_group_name_H-M   'P 1'
#
loop_
_entity.id
_entity.type
_entity.pdbx_description
1 polymer ?
#
loop_
_entity_poly.entity_id
_entity_poly.type
_entity_poly.pdbx_seq_one_letter_code
_entity_poly.pdbx_strand_id
1 'polypeptide(L)'
;MKTFVKMSLLSYLVFGLTSAFASYTFEDLQALEGQKSYREFLQHARDIRPSERSKVWSEMLGNMATGYMVHLRAKKDFDLATYQYVQVLSDWPELRADAFFHTKREAYLLDYLKNCYERKQAGCREQASEAWHLGRKNPDNGTLLAQVLATHDPRADISNYILPSLQADISQFYCRKDFIQSWVLSQIAPRVLASEDSSKIKTEITQTIHEACFIAMKPLFIRGLSASSNDLRNISYRVLKAFDSIDQSDEDLYLTTYLLEGPSVGKTFNLAWAVVKELGQDYKRRQTLLKRLAKLDPLPDTLFDSGNILKRDTLAKFIAGHLPEYFSFYADTCVRYRNGIGEYPNGNPTIQCDKFFTLAAQNNWLSQEVTTKYSATLKP
;
A
#
# COMPACT_ATOMS: atom_id res chain seq x y z
N MET A 1 75.31 -60.24 -22.07
CA MET A 1 74.86 -60.07 -20.68
C MET A 1 73.34 -59.95 -20.67
N LYS A 2 72.65 -60.94 -20.09
CA LYS A 2 71.20 -60.99 -19.94
C LYS A 2 70.89 -60.55 -18.50
N THR A 3 70.01 -59.58 -18.30
CA THR A 3 69.47 -59.25 -16.98
C THR A 3 67.95 -59.20 -17.03
N PHE A 4 67.37 -60.16 -16.32
CA PHE A 4 65.96 -60.35 -16.02
C PHE A 4 65.45 -59.22 -15.11
N VAL A 5 64.32 -58.59 -15.44
CA VAL A 5 63.59 -57.68 -14.55
C VAL A 5 62.51 -58.50 -13.83
N LYS A 6 62.61 -58.58 -12.50
CA LYS A 6 61.59 -59.16 -11.62
C LYS A 6 60.47 -58.15 -11.38
N MET A 7 59.27 -58.53 -11.75
CA MET A 7 58.01 -57.88 -11.41
C MET A 7 57.59 -58.35 -10.01
N SER A 8 57.37 -57.43 -9.07
CA SER A 8 56.77 -57.73 -7.76
C SER A 8 55.54 -56.85 -7.58
N LEU A 9 54.37 -57.47 -7.70
CA LEU A 9 53.12 -57.00 -7.13
C LEU A 9 53.20 -57.18 -5.61
N LEU A 10 52.91 -56.14 -4.83
CA LEU A 10 52.40 -56.33 -3.48
C LEU A 10 51.38 -55.24 -3.14
N SER A 11 50.21 -55.72 -2.71
CA SER A 11 48.95 -55.03 -2.51
C SER A 11 48.97 -53.98 -1.40
N TYR A 12 48.45 -52.78 -1.70
CA TYR A 12 48.04 -51.81 -0.67
C TYR A 12 46.66 -52.20 -0.12
N LEU A 13 46.64 -52.70 1.12
CA LEU A 13 45.46 -52.80 1.97
C LEU A 13 45.13 -51.39 2.48
N VAL A 14 44.20 -50.71 1.80
CA VAL A 14 43.58 -49.48 2.32
C VAL A 14 42.53 -49.90 3.34
N PHE A 15 42.89 -49.89 4.63
CA PHE A 15 41.92 -49.89 5.71
C PHE A 15 41.17 -48.56 5.71
N GLY A 16 39.96 -48.54 5.16
CA GLY A 16 39.02 -47.45 5.36
C GLY A 16 38.57 -47.40 6.82
N LEU A 17 39.04 -46.41 7.57
CA LEU A 17 38.42 -46.02 8.84
C LEU A 17 37.06 -45.40 8.51
N THR A 18 35.99 -46.20 8.56
CA THR A 18 34.64 -45.65 8.70
C THR A 18 34.54 -45.09 10.11
N SER A 19 34.64 -43.77 10.27
CA SER A 19 34.25 -43.13 11.53
C SER A 19 32.78 -43.44 11.77
N ALA A 20 32.49 -44.29 12.75
CA ALA A 20 31.13 -44.40 13.27
C ALA A 20 30.73 -43.00 13.75
N PHE A 21 29.71 -42.41 13.14
CA PHE A 21 29.12 -41.17 13.65
C PHE A 21 28.67 -41.46 15.09
N ALA A 22 29.31 -40.81 16.06
CA ALA A 22 28.94 -40.95 17.46
C ALA A 22 27.53 -40.38 17.63
N SER A 23 26.58 -41.25 17.95
CA SER A 23 25.20 -40.87 18.26
C SER A 23 25.16 -40.23 19.64
N TYR A 24 24.54 -39.05 19.77
CA TYR A 24 24.43 -38.37 21.05
C TYR A 24 23.44 -39.07 21.98
N THR A 25 23.75 -39.08 23.27
CA THR A 25 22.86 -39.55 24.34
C THR A 25 21.94 -38.42 24.83
N PHE A 26 20.96 -38.77 25.66
CA PHE A 26 20.06 -37.78 26.23
C PHE A 26 20.78 -36.81 27.17
N GLU A 27 21.74 -37.33 27.94
CA GLU A 27 22.61 -36.57 28.84
C GLU A 27 23.51 -35.59 28.07
N ASP A 28 24.03 -36.01 26.91
CA ASP A 28 24.81 -35.12 26.04
C ASP A 28 23.95 -33.94 25.54
N LEU A 29 22.71 -34.21 25.11
CA LEU A 29 21.78 -33.16 24.70
C LEU A 29 21.43 -32.21 25.86
N GLN A 30 21.25 -32.71 27.08
CA GLN A 30 21.03 -31.86 28.26
C GLN A 30 22.24 -30.96 28.55
N ALA A 31 23.46 -31.48 28.42
CA ALA A 31 24.67 -30.68 28.58
C ALA A 31 24.77 -29.57 27.51
N LEU A 32 24.46 -29.89 26.25
CA LEU A 32 24.44 -28.91 25.17
C LEU A 32 23.36 -27.84 25.35
N GLU A 33 22.18 -28.20 25.86
CA GLU A 33 21.14 -27.24 26.21
C GLU A 33 21.63 -26.27 27.29
N GLY A 34 22.20 -26.79 28.37
CA GLY A 34 22.75 -25.98 29.46
C GLY A 34 23.85 -25.02 29.02
N GLN A 35 24.67 -25.44 28.05
CA GLN A 35 25.72 -24.62 27.44
C GLN A 35 25.21 -23.66 26.36
N LYS A 36 23.95 -23.79 25.93
CA LYS A 36 23.36 -23.07 24.79
C LYS A 36 24.12 -23.30 23.48
N SER A 37 24.64 -24.52 23.30
CA SER A 37 25.30 -24.97 22.07
C SER A 37 24.25 -25.29 21.00
N TYR A 38 23.55 -24.25 20.54
CA TYR A 38 22.33 -24.37 19.73
C TYR A 38 22.49 -25.22 18.48
N ARG A 39 23.51 -24.94 17.66
CA ARG A 39 23.68 -25.60 16.36
C ARG A 39 24.02 -27.08 16.52
N GLU A 40 24.92 -27.40 17.44
CA GLU A 40 25.33 -28.77 17.71
C GLU A 40 24.16 -29.58 18.30
N PHE A 41 23.45 -29.02 19.28
CA PHE A 41 22.24 -29.63 19.82
C PHE A 41 21.25 -29.96 18.69
N LEU A 42 20.94 -29.00 17.82
CA LEU A 42 19.94 -29.18 16.75
C LEU A 42 20.42 -30.13 15.65
N GLN A 43 21.73 -30.34 15.47
CA GLN A 43 22.24 -31.35 14.54
C GLN A 43 22.05 -32.77 15.08
N HIS A 44 22.12 -32.94 16.40
CA HIS A 44 22.09 -34.22 17.08
C HIS A 44 20.77 -34.52 17.81
N ALA A 45 19.83 -33.58 17.86
CA ALA A 45 18.57 -33.72 18.59
C ALA A 45 17.76 -34.95 18.17
N ARG A 46 17.88 -35.38 16.91
CA ARG A 46 17.16 -36.55 16.36
C ARG A 46 17.93 -37.87 16.44
N ASP A 47 19.15 -37.86 16.98
CA ASP A 47 19.92 -39.07 17.31
C ASP A 47 19.17 -39.92 18.36
N ILE A 48 18.41 -39.26 19.24
CA ILE A 48 17.47 -39.92 20.16
C ILE A 48 16.37 -40.62 19.37
N ARG A 49 16.22 -41.92 19.66
CA ARG A 49 15.25 -42.79 18.98
C ARG A 49 13.83 -42.26 19.20
N PRO A 50 12.93 -42.36 18.21
CA PRO A 50 11.55 -41.88 18.36
C PRO A 50 10.83 -42.40 19.61
N SER A 51 11.09 -43.64 20.03
CA SER A 51 10.52 -44.25 21.25
C SER A 51 11.03 -43.63 22.56
N GLU A 52 12.16 -42.93 22.53
CA GLU A 52 12.83 -42.32 23.69
C GLU A 52 12.60 -40.80 23.77
N ARG A 53 11.92 -40.23 22.77
CA ARG A 53 11.59 -38.79 22.72
C ARG A 53 10.48 -38.48 23.72
N SER A 54 10.90 -38.20 24.94
CA SER A 54 10.02 -37.81 26.04
C SER A 54 9.50 -36.37 25.90
N LYS A 55 8.61 -35.98 26.81
CA LYS A 55 8.19 -34.58 26.94
C LYS A 55 9.38 -33.64 27.19
N VAL A 56 10.33 -34.07 28.03
CA VAL A 56 11.54 -33.29 28.35
C VAL A 56 12.37 -33.08 27.08
N TRP A 57 12.57 -34.13 26.27
CA TRP A 57 13.24 -34.00 24.97
C TRP A 57 12.58 -32.93 24.09
N SER A 58 11.25 -32.96 23.99
CA SER A 58 10.49 -32.01 23.17
C SER A 58 10.62 -30.57 23.69
N GLU A 59 10.63 -30.38 25.01
CA GLU A 59 10.83 -29.07 25.65
C GLU A 59 12.24 -28.53 25.32
N MET A 60 13.29 -29.35 25.45
CA MET A 60 14.65 -28.96 25.08
C MET A 60 14.77 -28.60 23.59
N LEU A 61 14.15 -29.39 22.71
CA LEU A 61 14.14 -29.13 21.28
C LEU A 61 13.50 -27.76 20.96
N GLY A 62 12.32 -27.48 21.54
CA GLY A 62 11.64 -26.20 21.37
C GLY A 62 12.47 -25.01 21.89
N ASN A 63 13.06 -25.16 23.08
CA ASN A 63 13.93 -24.16 23.70
C ASN A 63 15.16 -23.86 22.83
N MET A 64 15.85 -24.90 22.37
CA MET A 64 17.08 -24.77 21.60
C MET A 64 16.81 -24.22 20.20
N ALA A 65 15.74 -24.65 19.53
CA ALA A 65 15.36 -24.11 18.23
C ALA A 65 14.96 -22.63 18.33
N THR A 66 14.17 -22.27 19.34
CA THR A 66 13.75 -20.89 19.60
C THR A 66 14.95 -20.00 19.97
N GLY A 67 15.81 -20.49 20.87
CA GLY A 67 17.03 -19.81 21.30
C GLY A 67 18.02 -19.62 20.15
N TYR A 68 18.11 -20.59 19.23
CA TYR A 68 18.93 -20.49 18.03
C TYR A 68 18.49 -19.31 17.15
N MET A 69 17.19 -19.16 16.88
CA MET A 69 16.67 -18.03 16.09
C MET A 69 17.03 -16.68 16.73
N VAL A 70 16.90 -16.58 18.05
CA VAL A 70 17.29 -15.36 18.80
C VAL A 70 18.80 -15.11 18.69
N HIS A 71 19.61 -16.15 18.80
CA HIS A 71 21.06 -16.07 18.68
C HIS A 71 21.50 -15.59 17.29
N LEU A 72 20.96 -16.18 16.22
CA LEU A 72 21.28 -15.81 14.84
C LEU A 72 20.98 -14.34 14.57
N ARG A 73 19.80 -13.86 14.98
CA ARG A 73 19.41 -12.44 14.84
C ARG A 73 20.36 -11.51 15.60
N ALA A 74 20.69 -11.85 16.85
CA ALA A 74 21.60 -11.05 17.66
C ALA A 74 23.01 -10.96 17.06
N LYS A 75 23.47 -12.02 16.39
CA LYS A 75 24.74 -12.07 15.67
C LYS A 75 24.66 -11.53 14.24
N LYS A 76 23.47 -11.21 13.74
CA LYS A 76 23.19 -10.87 12.34
C LYS A 76 23.71 -11.94 11.37
N ASP A 77 23.59 -13.19 11.78
CA ASP A 77 24.03 -14.33 10.99
C ASP A 77 22.96 -14.68 9.96
N PHE A 78 23.07 -14.05 8.79
CA PHE A 78 22.09 -14.08 7.70
C PHE A 78 22.70 -14.69 6.43
N ASP A 79 23.61 -15.64 6.56
CA ASP A 79 24.14 -16.35 5.40
C ASP A 79 23.14 -17.36 4.83
N LEU A 80 23.34 -17.76 3.56
CA LEU A 80 22.44 -18.66 2.85
C LEU A 80 22.40 -20.07 3.47
N ALA A 81 23.53 -20.61 3.93
CA ALA A 81 23.58 -21.94 4.51
C ALA A 81 22.83 -21.97 5.85
N THR A 82 22.96 -20.92 6.64
CA THR A 82 22.20 -20.73 7.88
C THR A 82 20.70 -20.60 7.59
N TYR A 83 20.29 -19.79 6.60
CA TYR A 83 18.90 -19.74 6.14
C TYR A 83 18.36 -21.11 5.74
N GLN A 84 19.09 -21.86 4.92
CA GLN A 84 18.68 -23.20 4.46
C GLN A 84 18.52 -24.16 5.64
N TYR A 85 19.43 -24.12 6.60
CA TYR A 85 19.32 -24.92 7.81
C TYR A 85 18.07 -24.56 8.63
N VAL A 86 17.74 -23.28 8.75
CA VAL A 86 16.48 -22.84 9.39
C VAL A 86 15.25 -23.35 8.65
N GLN A 87 15.26 -23.40 7.32
CA GLN A 87 14.16 -24.01 6.55
C GLN A 87 14.02 -25.50 6.87
N VAL A 88 15.13 -26.25 6.92
CA VAL A 88 15.12 -27.67 7.29
C VAL A 88 14.52 -27.91 8.67
N LEU A 89 14.85 -27.07 9.65
CA LEU A 89 14.24 -27.16 11.00
C LEU A 89 12.73 -26.95 10.97
N SER A 90 12.23 -26.13 10.04
CA SER A 90 10.80 -25.82 9.91
C SER A 90 9.98 -27.01 9.39
N ASP A 91 10.64 -27.96 8.76
CA ASP A 91 10.03 -29.21 8.29
C ASP A 91 9.93 -30.29 9.36
N TRP A 92 10.54 -30.09 10.52
CA TRP A 92 10.48 -31.06 11.59
C TRP A 92 9.07 -31.09 12.19
N PRO A 93 8.39 -32.25 12.24
CA PRO A 93 7.03 -32.35 12.78
C PRO A 93 6.88 -31.75 14.18
N GLU A 94 7.91 -31.93 15.01
CA GLU A 94 7.94 -31.48 16.40
C GLU A 94 7.99 -29.94 16.50
N LEU A 95 8.74 -29.28 15.61
CA LEU A 95 8.85 -27.82 15.57
C LEU A 95 7.71 -27.17 14.77
N ARG A 96 7.10 -27.89 13.83
CA ARG A 96 5.98 -27.37 13.03
C ARG A 96 4.79 -26.96 13.89
N ALA A 97 4.54 -27.69 14.99
CA ALA A 97 3.49 -27.39 15.95
C ALA A 97 3.87 -26.30 16.98
N ASP A 98 5.14 -25.97 17.12
CA ASP A 98 5.64 -25.04 18.14
C ASP A 98 5.41 -23.57 17.75
N ALA A 99 4.53 -22.89 18.48
CA ALA A 99 4.19 -21.49 18.22
C ALA A 99 5.34 -20.51 18.50
N PHE A 100 6.17 -20.79 19.50
CA PHE A 100 7.28 -19.92 19.89
C PHE A 100 8.42 -20.00 18.87
N PHE A 101 8.75 -21.21 18.43
CA PHE A 101 9.72 -21.43 17.36
C PHE A 101 9.31 -20.66 16.11
N HIS A 102 8.07 -20.85 15.63
CA HIS A 102 7.56 -20.12 14.45
C HIS A 102 7.62 -18.61 14.65
N THR A 103 7.22 -18.09 15.81
CA THR A 103 7.29 -16.65 16.07
C THR A 103 8.72 -16.11 15.96
N LYS A 104 9.72 -16.83 16.49
CA LYS A 104 11.12 -16.39 16.40
C LYS A 104 11.74 -16.63 15.02
N ARG A 105 11.38 -17.73 14.35
CA ARG A 105 11.76 -18.04 12.98
C ARG A 105 11.34 -16.91 12.05
N GLU A 106 10.10 -16.48 12.11
CA GLU A 106 9.57 -15.46 11.20
C GLU A 106 10.27 -14.10 11.42
N ALA A 107 10.55 -13.76 12.68
CA ALA A 107 11.34 -12.57 12.97
C ALA A 107 12.79 -12.66 12.42
N TYR A 108 13.40 -13.85 12.45
CA TYR A 108 14.70 -14.10 11.82
C TYR A 108 14.62 -13.96 10.29
N LEU A 109 13.59 -14.56 9.67
CA LEU A 109 13.42 -14.57 8.21
C LEU A 109 13.18 -13.18 7.65
N LEU A 110 12.42 -12.34 8.36
CA LEU A 110 12.24 -10.94 7.95
C LEU A 110 13.56 -10.17 7.96
N ASP A 111 14.42 -10.40 8.96
CA ASP A 111 15.74 -9.74 9.02
C ASP A 111 16.70 -10.30 7.96
N TYR A 112 16.67 -11.62 7.72
CA TYR A 112 17.40 -12.27 6.63
C TYR A 112 17.00 -11.70 5.26
N LEU A 113 15.70 -11.62 4.96
CA LEU A 113 15.22 -11.14 3.65
C LEU A 113 15.57 -9.68 3.42
N LYS A 114 15.44 -8.82 4.44
CA LYS A 114 15.93 -7.44 4.36
C LYS A 114 17.42 -7.40 4.00
N ASN A 115 18.24 -8.20 4.69
CA ASN A 115 19.67 -8.27 4.42
C ASN A 115 19.96 -8.79 2.99
N CYS A 116 19.23 -9.81 2.54
CA CYS A 116 19.33 -10.38 1.20
C CYS A 116 19.12 -9.29 0.14
N TYR A 117 18.03 -8.52 0.26
CA TYR A 117 17.72 -7.43 -0.65
C TYR A 117 18.70 -6.25 -0.57
N GLU A 118 19.09 -5.83 0.64
CA GLU A 118 20.09 -4.77 0.84
C GLU A 118 21.43 -5.11 0.19
N ARG A 119 21.82 -6.39 0.25
CA ARG A 119 23.05 -6.91 -0.37
C ARG A 119 22.86 -7.30 -1.83
N LYS A 120 21.66 -7.15 -2.39
CA LYS A 120 21.30 -7.53 -3.77
C LYS A 120 21.69 -8.98 -4.09
N GLN A 121 21.49 -9.88 -3.12
CA GLN A 121 21.72 -11.30 -3.34
C GLN A 121 20.70 -11.85 -4.34
N ALA A 122 21.10 -12.88 -5.09
CA ALA A 122 20.19 -13.58 -5.98
C ALA A 122 19.24 -14.48 -5.17
N GLY A 123 18.02 -14.66 -5.65
CA GLY A 123 17.07 -15.62 -5.05
C GLY A 123 16.22 -15.10 -3.88
N CYS A 124 16.34 -13.82 -3.50
CA CYS A 124 15.62 -13.29 -2.32
C CYS A 124 14.09 -13.45 -2.43
N ARG A 125 13.53 -13.32 -3.64
CA ARG A 125 12.09 -13.45 -3.87
C ARG A 125 11.64 -14.89 -3.73
N GLU A 126 12.39 -15.83 -4.30
CA GLU A 126 12.14 -17.27 -4.23
C GLU A 126 12.22 -17.74 -2.77
N GLN A 127 13.24 -17.25 -2.04
CA GLN A 127 13.40 -17.51 -0.60
C GLN A 127 12.24 -16.92 0.21
N ALA A 128 11.75 -15.71 -0.11
CA ALA A 128 10.56 -15.16 0.53
C ALA A 128 9.32 -16.03 0.33
N SER A 129 9.13 -16.54 -0.90
CA SER A 129 8.02 -17.45 -1.23
C SER A 129 8.13 -18.77 -0.47
N GLU A 130 9.31 -19.40 -0.47
CA GLU A 130 9.60 -20.64 0.26
C GLU A 130 9.36 -20.47 1.77
N ALA A 131 9.92 -19.41 2.35
CA ALA A 131 9.77 -19.06 3.76
C ALA A 131 8.29 -18.96 4.17
N TRP A 132 7.46 -18.34 3.33
CA TRP A 132 6.01 -18.23 3.52
C TRP A 132 5.29 -19.57 3.40
N HIS A 133 5.67 -20.42 2.45
CA HIS A 133 5.05 -21.73 2.28
C HIS A 133 5.27 -22.66 3.47
N LEU A 134 6.46 -22.60 4.08
CA LEU A 134 6.83 -23.39 5.26
C LEU A 134 6.35 -22.75 6.58
N GLY A 135 6.03 -21.45 6.54
CA GLY A 135 5.64 -20.66 7.70
C GLY A 135 4.17 -20.75 8.09
N ARG A 136 3.85 -20.13 9.23
CA ARG A 136 2.46 -19.93 9.64
C ARG A 136 1.87 -18.77 8.84
N LYS A 137 0.82 -19.06 8.08
CA LYS A 137 0.09 -18.08 7.25
C LYS A 137 -0.83 -17.18 8.08
N ASN A 138 -0.27 -16.49 9.06
CA ASN A 138 -1.01 -15.52 9.85
C ASN A 138 -0.92 -14.11 9.21
N PRO A 139 -1.91 -13.24 9.48
CA PRO A 139 -1.99 -11.88 8.94
C PRO A 139 -0.79 -10.99 9.28
N ASP A 140 -0.22 -11.10 10.49
CA ASP A 140 0.91 -10.27 10.91
C ASP A 140 2.17 -10.58 10.11
N ASN A 141 2.52 -11.86 10.01
CA ASN A 141 3.68 -12.32 9.25
C ASN A 141 3.52 -12.00 7.76
N GLY A 142 2.34 -12.29 7.19
CA GLY A 142 2.05 -11.99 5.79
C GLY A 142 2.17 -10.50 5.49
N THR A 143 1.65 -9.65 6.37
CA THR A 143 1.77 -8.19 6.25
C THR A 143 3.23 -7.72 6.34
N LEU A 144 4.01 -8.23 7.29
CA LEU A 144 5.41 -7.85 7.45
C LEU A 144 6.27 -8.29 6.25
N LEU A 145 6.02 -9.50 5.74
CA LEU A 145 6.69 -10.00 4.55
C LEU A 145 6.32 -9.16 3.32
N ALA A 146 5.02 -8.87 3.12
CA ALA A 146 4.55 -7.99 2.07
C ALA A 146 5.17 -6.60 2.16
N GLN A 147 5.38 -6.07 3.36
CA GLN A 147 6.04 -4.78 3.56
C GLN A 147 7.51 -4.82 3.09
N VAL A 148 8.25 -5.88 3.42
CA VAL A 148 9.63 -6.08 2.94
C VAL A 148 9.65 -6.13 1.41
N LEU A 149 8.77 -6.93 0.81
CA LEU A 149 8.67 -7.04 -0.65
C LEU A 149 8.27 -5.71 -1.30
N ALA A 150 7.24 -5.02 -0.81
CA ALA A 150 6.83 -3.72 -1.36
C ALA A 150 7.94 -2.66 -1.29
N THR A 151 8.80 -2.73 -0.26
CA THR A 151 9.90 -1.79 -0.07
C THR A 151 11.10 -2.09 -0.97
N HIS A 152 11.49 -3.36 -1.06
CA HIS A 152 12.75 -3.75 -1.71
C HIS A 152 12.58 -4.38 -3.10
N ASP A 153 11.39 -4.88 -3.41
CA ASP A 153 11.03 -5.49 -4.69
C ASP A 153 9.63 -5.06 -5.14
N PRO A 154 9.47 -3.80 -5.62
CA PRO A 154 8.16 -3.25 -5.98
C PRO A 154 7.43 -4.00 -7.11
N ARG A 155 8.11 -4.93 -7.80
CA ARG A 155 7.52 -5.79 -8.84
C ARG A 155 7.00 -7.12 -8.30
N ALA A 156 7.25 -7.43 -7.03
CA ALA A 156 6.75 -8.65 -6.42
C ALA A 156 5.22 -8.58 -6.27
N ASP A 157 4.55 -9.68 -6.60
CA ASP A 157 3.15 -9.85 -6.28
C ASP A 157 3.02 -10.13 -4.78
N ILE A 158 2.47 -9.17 -4.03
CA ILE A 158 2.27 -9.29 -2.59
C ILE A 158 0.91 -9.87 -2.20
N SER A 159 0.02 -10.13 -3.18
CA SER A 159 -1.39 -10.47 -2.94
C SER A 159 -1.53 -11.66 -2.00
N ASN A 160 -0.76 -12.73 -2.23
CA ASN A 160 -0.82 -13.96 -1.46
C ASN A 160 -0.47 -13.79 0.03
N TYR A 161 0.27 -12.74 0.39
CA TYR A 161 0.70 -12.48 1.76
C TYR A 161 -0.29 -11.60 2.52
N ILE A 162 -0.98 -10.68 1.84
CA ILE A 162 -1.86 -9.69 2.48
C ILE A 162 -3.33 -10.09 2.47
N LEU A 163 -3.78 -10.94 1.54
CA LEU A 163 -5.20 -11.33 1.45
C LEU A 163 -5.81 -11.79 2.79
N PRO A 164 -5.13 -12.62 3.62
CA PRO A 164 -5.66 -12.99 4.95
C PRO A 164 -5.90 -11.79 5.87
N SER A 165 -5.10 -10.73 5.72
CA SER A 165 -5.20 -9.48 6.48
C SER A 165 -6.30 -8.56 5.97
N LEU A 166 -6.81 -8.76 4.75
CA LEU A 166 -7.81 -7.90 4.12
C LEU A 166 -9.22 -8.47 4.21
N GLN A 167 -9.37 -9.79 4.30
CA GLN A 167 -10.66 -10.49 4.15
C GLN A 167 -11.32 -10.88 5.48
N ALA A 168 -10.86 -10.34 6.61
CA ALA A 168 -11.37 -10.66 7.95
C ALA A 168 -11.64 -9.37 8.78
N ASP A 169 -12.33 -9.51 9.91
CA ASP A 169 -12.67 -8.40 10.82
C ASP A 169 -11.44 -7.62 11.32
N ILE A 170 -10.31 -8.32 11.48
CA ILE A 170 -9.01 -7.74 11.88
C ILE A 170 -8.43 -6.77 10.84
N SER A 171 -8.99 -6.72 9.62
CA SER A 171 -8.49 -5.89 8.52
C SER A 171 -8.43 -4.40 8.83
N GLN A 172 -9.21 -3.92 9.81
CA GLN A 172 -9.14 -2.53 10.29
C GLN A 172 -7.74 -2.12 10.77
N PHE A 173 -6.92 -3.06 11.27
CA PHE A 173 -5.57 -2.79 11.77
C PHE A 173 -4.53 -2.74 10.64
N TYR A 174 -4.78 -3.46 9.56
CA TYR A 174 -3.84 -3.60 8.45
C TYR A 174 -4.09 -2.57 7.34
N CYS A 175 -5.35 -2.29 7.00
CA CYS A 175 -5.72 -1.36 5.93
C CYS A 175 -5.41 0.12 6.23
N ARG A 176 -4.90 0.43 7.41
CA ARG A 176 -4.34 1.75 7.75
C ARG A 176 -2.91 1.96 7.23
N LYS A 177 -2.22 0.90 6.82
CA LYS A 177 -0.83 0.96 6.34
C LYS A 177 -0.79 1.46 4.90
N ASP A 178 0.03 2.47 4.62
CA ASP A 178 0.08 3.15 3.31
C ASP A 178 0.35 2.20 2.13
N PHE A 179 1.25 1.22 2.30
CA PHE A 179 1.53 0.26 1.22
C PHE A 179 0.34 -0.66 0.93
N ILE A 180 -0.46 -1.00 1.95
CA ILE A 180 -1.71 -1.76 1.77
C ILE A 180 -2.74 -0.89 1.08
N GLN A 181 -2.91 0.36 1.52
CA GLN A 181 -3.83 1.30 0.87
C GLN A 181 -3.50 1.49 -0.61
N SER A 182 -2.20 1.64 -0.92
CA SER A 182 -1.71 1.79 -2.29
C SER A 182 -1.99 0.55 -3.13
N TRP A 183 -1.78 -0.66 -2.57
CA TRP A 183 -2.12 -1.90 -3.24
C TRP A 183 -3.63 -2.06 -3.45
N VAL A 184 -4.45 -1.82 -2.43
CA VAL A 184 -5.92 -1.93 -2.54
C VAL A 184 -6.43 -0.96 -3.61
N LEU A 185 -5.96 0.29 -3.60
CA LEU A 185 -6.29 1.27 -4.64
C LEU A 185 -5.92 0.78 -6.04
N SER A 186 -4.73 0.18 -6.23
CA SER A 186 -4.32 -0.34 -7.54
C SER A 186 -5.20 -1.49 -8.03
N GLN A 187 -5.75 -2.31 -7.12
CA GLN A 187 -6.68 -3.39 -7.46
C GLN A 187 -8.08 -2.88 -7.81
N ILE A 188 -8.62 -1.93 -7.04
CA ILE A 188 -10.01 -1.49 -7.21
C ILE A 188 -10.16 -0.38 -8.27
N ALA A 189 -9.14 0.47 -8.46
CA ALA A 189 -9.25 1.65 -9.31
C ALA A 189 -9.72 1.35 -10.75
N PRO A 190 -9.16 0.36 -11.48
CA PRO A 190 -9.62 0.07 -12.84
C PRO A 190 -11.11 -0.31 -12.90
N ARG A 191 -11.58 -1.06 -11.90
CA ARG A 191 -12.98 -1.54 -11.84
C ARG A 191 -13.94 -0.41 -11.45
N VAL A 192 -13.54 0.44 -10.52
CA VAL A 192 -14.29 1.63 -10.09
C VAL A 192 -14.41 2.64 -11.22
N LEU A 193 -13.34 2.88 -11.99
CA LEU A 193 -13.36 3.81 -13.11
C LEU A 193 -14.22 3.30 -14.28
N ALA A 194 -14.26 1.98 -14.48
CA ALA A 194 -15.05 1.34 -15.54
C ALA A 194 -16.58 1.31 -15.30
N SER A 195 -17.07 1.70 -14.12
CA SER A 195 -18.50 1.65 -13.80
C SER A 195 -19.00 2.87 -13.03
N GLU A 196 -20.22 3.33 -13.33
CA GLU A 196 -20.96 4.32 -12.53
C GLU A 196 -22.03 3.66 -11.64
N ASP A 197 -22.16 2.33 -11.66
CA ASP A 197 -23.16 1.60 -10.86
C ASP A 197 -22.63 1.34 -9.45
N SER A 198 -23.23 2.00 -8.46
CA SER A 198 -22.85 1.88 -7.05
C SER A 198 -22.95 0.45 -6.51
N SER A 199 -23.93 -0.34 -6.94
CA SER A 199 -24.10 -1.74 -6.49
C SER A 199 -22.98 -2.63 -7.03
N LYS A 200 -22.64 -2.44 -8.32
CA LYS A 200 -21.52 -3.15 -8.95
C LYS A 200 -20.20 -2.80 -8.27
N ILE A 201 -19.95 -1.50 -8.05
CA ILE A 201 -18.74 -1.00 -7.38
C ILE A 201 -18.60 -1.59 -5.98
N LYS A 202 -19.68 -1.55 -5.18
CA LYS A 202 -19.69 -2.13 -3.84
C LYS A 202 -19.32 -3.62 -3.89
N THR A 203 -19.95 -4.37 -4.80
CA THR A 203 -19.68 -5.81 -4.98
C THR A 203 -18.21 -6.08 -5.29
N GLU A 204 -17.64 -5.39 -6.29
CA GLU A 204 -16.23 -5.54 -6.70
C GLU A 204 -15.25 -5.23 -5.55
N ILE A 205 -15.54 -4.21 -4.75
CA ILE A 205 -14.71 -3.85 -3.60
C ILE A 205 -14.82 -4.91 -2.51
N THR A 206 -16.03 -5.37 -2.19
CA THR A 206 -16.25 -6.39 -1.14
C THR A 206 -15.68 -7.77 -1.49
N GLN A 207 -15.46 -8.06 -2.78
CA GLN A 207 -14.71 -9.25 -3.21
C GLN A 207 -13.21 -9.13 -2.91
N THR A 208 -12.68 -7.91 -2.82
CA THR A 208 -11.25 -7.63 -2.61
C THR A 208 -10.95 -7.45 -1.12
N ILE A 209 -11.80 -6.73 -0.39
CA ILE A 209 -11.57 -6.35 1.00
C ILE A 209 -12.83 -6.54 1.86
N HIS A 210 -12.63 -6.83 3.14
CA HIS A 210 -13.68 -6.87 4.14
C HIS A 210 -14.21 -5.46 4.46
N GLU A 211 -15.43 -5.36 5.00
CA GLU A 211 -16.05 -4.07 5.36
C GLU A 211 -15.22 -3.28 6.38
N ALA A 212 -14.63 -3.96 7.35
CA ALA A 212 -13.73 -3.34 8.35
C ALA A 212 -12.50 -2.65 7.70
N CYS A 213 -12.00 -3.20 6.58
CA CYS A 213 -10.92 -2.58 5.80
C CYS A 213 -11.41 -1.28 5.14
N PHE A 214 -12.60 -1.30 4.54
CA PHE A 214 -13.21 -0.10 3.96
C PHE A 214 -13.38 1.00 5.01
N ILE A 215 -13.89 0.67 6.20
CA ILE A 215 -14.04 1.62 7.32
C ILE A 215 -12.70 2.26 7.67
N ALA A 216 -11.62 1.46 7.74
CA ALA A 216 -10.28 1.96 8.00
C ALA A 216 -9.72 2.84 6.87
N MET A 217 -10.10 2.59 5.61
CA MET A 217 -9.68 3.36 4.44
C MET A 217 -10.57 4.58 4.15
N LYS A 218 -11.76 4.70 4.74
CA LYS A 218 -12.68 5.81 4.52
C LYS A 218 -12.01 7.20 4.58
N PRO A 219 -11.13 7.52 5.56
CA PRO A 219 -10.44 8.80 5.60
C PRO A 219 -9.56 9.09 4.38
N LEU A 220 -9.00 8.06 3.74
CA LEU A 220 -8.24 8.21 2.49
C LEU A 220 -9.15 8.68 1.36
N PHE A 221 -10.33 8.07 1.20
CA PHE A 221 -11.26 8.44 0.14
C PHE A 221 -11.83 9.85 0.38
N ILE A 222 -12.13 10.23 1.63
CA ILE A 222 -12.57 11.59 1.95
C ILE A 222 -11.50 12.63 1.53
N ARG A 223 -10.22 12.40 1.86
CA ARG A 223 -9.13 13.26 1.40
C ARG A 223 -8.99 13.26 -0.12
N GLY A 224 -9.22 12.11 -0.75
CA GLY A 224 -9.14 11.94 -2.20
C GLY A 224 -10.16 12.79 -2.98
N LEU A 225 -11.27 13.22 -2.37
CA LEU A 225 -12.22 14.16 -3.00
C LEU A 225 -11.61 15.54 -3.30
N SER A 226 -10.55 15.93 -2.58
CA SER A 226 -9.81 17.18 -2.79
C SER A 226 -8.47 16.97 -3.48
N ALA A 227 -8.21 15.76 -4.01
CA ALA A 227 -6.97 15.48 -4.73
C ALA A 227 -6.89 16.29 -6.03
N SER A 228 -5.67 16.63 -6.45
CA SER A 228 -5.43 17.27 -7.76
C SER A 228 -5.71 16.31 -8.93
N SER A 229 -5.48 15.00 -8.74
CA SER A 229 -5.79 13.96 -9.71
C SER A 229 -7.30 13.75 -9.86
N ASN A 230 -7.81 13.91 -11.07
CA ASN A 230 -9.21 13.65 -11.41
C ASN A 230 -9.59 12.18 -11.17
N ASP A 231 -8.72 11.24 -11.54
CA ASP A 231 -8.95 9.82 -11.32
C ASP A 231 -9.13 9.52 -9.82
N LEU A 232 -8.26 10.07 -8.97
CA LEU A 232 -8.36 9.86 -7.52
C LEU A 232 -9.63 10.47 -6.93
N ARG A 233 -10.05 11.66 -7.38
CA ARG A 233 -11.36 12.24 -6.99
C ARG A 233 -12.52 11.35 -7.41
N ASN A 234 -12.52 10.88 -8.66
CA ASN A 234 -13.58 10.04 -9.21
C ASN A 234 -13.68 8.70 -8.49
N ILE A 235 -12.53 8.04 -8.25
CA ILE A 235 -12.47 6.80 -7.47
C ILE A 235 -13.03 7.05 -6.07
N SER A 236 -12.55 8.10 -5.40
CA SER A 236 -12.96 8.42 -4.03
C SER A 236 -14.46 8.67 -3.91
N TYR A 237 -15.02 9.49 -4.80
CA TYR A 237 -16.45 9.77 -4.83
C TYR A 237 -17.27 8.51 -5.07
N ARG A 238 -16.93 7.73 -6.10
CA ARG A 238 -17.67 6.51 -6.46
C ARG A 238 -17.61 5.46 -5.35
N VAL A 239 -16.45 5.29 -4.71
CA VAL A 239 -16.29 4.39 -3.57
C VAL A 239 -17.13 4.86 -2.39
N LEU A 240 -17.04 6.13 -2.00
CA LEU A 240 -17.84 6.66 -0.88
C LEU A 240 -19.33 6.58 -1.16
N LYS A 241 -19.78 6.86 -2.39
CA LYS A 241 -21.18 6.75 -2.81
C LYS A 241 -21.67 5.31 -2.77
N ALA A 242 -20.87 4.35 -3.25
CA ALA A 242 -21.22 2.93 -3.26
C ALA A 242 -21.43 2.33 -1.86
N PHE A 243 -20.79 2.91 -0.85
CA PHE A 243 -20.90 2.50 0.55
C PHE A 243 -21.78 3.45 1.39
N ASP A 244 -22.59 4.30 0.75
CA ASP A 244 -23.46 5.28 1.41
C ASP A 244 -22.73 6.09 2.51
N SER A 245 -21.46 6.39 2.25
CA SER A 245 -20.50 6.93 3.21
C SER A 245 -20.06 8.36 2.91
N ILE A 246 -20.63 8.95 1.86
CA ILE A 246 -20.43 10.36 1.50
C ILE A 246 -21.47 11.23 2.21
N ASP A 247 -21.03 12.34 2.81
CA ASP A 247 -21.94 13.34 3.35
C ASP A 247 -22.29 14.41 2.31
N GLN A 248 -23.29 15.25 2.61
CA GLN A 248 -23.76 16.29 1.69
C GLN A 248 -22.66 17.30 1.35
N SER A 249 -21.80 17.65 2.30
CA SER A 249 -20.75 18.64 2.06
C SER A 249 -19.67 18.10 1.11
N ASP A 250 -19.31 16.82 1.27
CA ASP A 250 -18.38 16.10 0.41
C ASP A 250 -18.94 15.89 -0.99
N GLU A 251 -20.23 15.57 -1.10
CA GLU A 251 -20.95 15.44 -2.35
C GLU A 251 -21.04 16.78 -3.10
N ASP A 252 -21.34 17.87 -2.41
CA ASP A 252 -21.34 19.23 -2.97
C ASP A 252 -19.98 19.63 -3.54
N LEU A 253 -18.91 19.36 -2.78
CA LEU A 253 -17.55 19.67 -3.21
C LEU A 253 -17.21 18.91 -4.49
N TYR A 254 -17.39 17.60 -4.50
CA TYR A 254 -17.04 16.78 -5.66
C TYR A 254 -17.85 17.17 -6.89
N LEU A 255 -19.18 17.25 -6.78
CA LEU A 255 -20.05 17.48 -7.93
C LEU A 255 -19.90 18.90 -8.50
N THR A 256 -19.65 19.90 -7.65
CA THR A 256 -19.37 21.26 -8.13
C THR A 256 -18.02 21.33 -8.83
N THR A 257 -16.97 20.74 -8.25
CA THR A 257 -15.66 20.62 -8.90
C THR A 257 -15.76 19.88 -10.23
N TYR A 258 -16.53 18.78 -10.28
CA TYR A 258 -16.77 18.02 -11.49
C TYR A 258 -17.32 18.90 -12.62
N LEU A 259 -18.30 19.78 -12.37
CA LEU A 259 -18.84 20.70 -13.39
C LEU A 259 -17.83 21.80 -13.78
N LEU A 260 -17.08 22.33 -12.81
CA LEU A 260 -16.03 23.32 -13.05
C LEU A 260 -14.84 22.79 -13.88
N GLU A 261 -14.76 21.47 -14.05
CA GLU A 261 -13.77 20.81 -14.91
C GLU A 261 -14.28 20.54 -16.34
N GLY A 262 -15.51 20.93 -16.66
CA GLY A 262 -16.08 20.80 -18.01
C GLY A 262 -16.36 19.35 -18.46
N PRO A 263 -17.01 18.52 -17.63
CA PRO A 263 -17.03 17.06 -17.78
C PRO A 263 -17.99 16.60 -18.88
N SER A 264 -17.84 15.38 -19.39
CA SER A 264 -18.76 14.79 -20.36
C SER A 264 -20.17 14.58 -19.79
N VAL A 265 -21.18 14.59 -20.66
CA VAL A 265 -22.57 14.34 -20.26
C VAL A 265 -22.73 12.87 -19.86
N GLY A 266 -23.48 12.61 -18.77
CA GLY A 266 -23.66 11.28 -18.19
C GLY A 266 -24.50 11.34 -16.90
N LYS A 267 -24.57 10.23 -16.16
CA LYS A 267 -25.34 10.19 -14.90
C LYS A 267 -24.75 11.14 -13.86
N THR A 268 -23.42 11.12 -13.71
CA THR A 268 -22.69 12.02 -12.80
C THR A 268 -22.92 13.49 -13.15
N PHE A 269 -22.96 13.84 -14.44
CA PHE A 269 -23.31 15.19 -14.90
C PHE A 269 -24.71 15.63 -14.48
N ASN A 270 -25.71 14.79 -14.69
CA ASN A 270 -27.09 15.11 -14.32
C ASN A 270 -27.25 15.31 -12.81
N LEU A 271 -26.57 14.48 -12.02
CA LEU A 271 -26.53 14.61 -10.57
C LEU A 271 -25.84 15.92 -10.15
N ALA A 272 -24.70 16.23 -10.75
CA ALA A 272 -23.98 17.46 -10.44
C ALA A 272 -24.79 18.72 -10.80
N TRP A 273 -25.49 18.68 -11.94
CA TRP A 273 -26.42 19.73 -12.34
C TRP A 273 -27.53 19.92 -11.31
N ALA A 274 -28.16 18.82 -10.85
CA ALA A 274 -29.20 18.90 -9.83
C ALA A 274 -28.69 19.50 -8.52
N VAL A 275 -27.52 19.06 -8.04
CA VAL A 275 -26.90 19.55 -6.80
C VAL A 275 -26.55 21.04 -6.88
N VAL A 276 -25.93 21.49 -7.97
CA VAL A 276 -25.65 22.93 -8.15
C VAL A 276 -26.94 23.75 -8.24
N LYS A 277 -28.01 23.21 -8.84
CA LYS A 277 -29.32 23.88 -8.84
C LYS A 277 -29.87 24.06 -7.42
N GLU A 278 -29.77 23.03 -6.58
CA GLU A 278 -30.18 23.07 -5.18
C GLU A 278 -29.34 24.06 -4.36
N LEU A 279 -28.01 24.07 -4.57
CA LEU A 279 -27.10 25.03 -3.95
C LEU A 279 -27.53 26.48 -4.23
N GLY A 280 -28.04 26.78 -5.42
CA GLY A 280 -28.59 28.10 -5.75
C GLY A 280 -29.72 28.57 -4.84
N GLN A 281 -30.43 27.65 -4.17
CA GLN A 281 -31.52 27.97 -3.25
C GLN A 281 -31.08 28.04 -1.78
N ASP A 282 -29.86 27.63 -1.44
CA ASP A 282 -29.36 27.60 -0.06
C ASP A 282 -28.04 28.37 0.09
N TYR A 283 -28.13 29.61 0.56
CA TYR A 283 -26.97 30.48 0.77
C TYR A 283 -25.97 29.89 1.78
N LYS A 284 -26.43 29.26 2.87
CA LYS A 284 -25.53 28.72 3.90
C LYS A 284 -24.74 27.53 3.36
N ARG A 285 -25.38 26.66 2.58
CA ARG A 285 -24.74 25.53 1.89
C ARG A 285 -23.70 26.05 0.88
N ARG A 286 -24.00 27.08 0.09
CA ARG A 286 -23.01 27.74 -0.81
C ARG A 286 -21.81 28.31 -0.08
N GLN A 287 -22.02 29.04 1.02
CA GLN A 287 -20.90 29.59 1.80
C GLN A 287 -20.01 28.49 2.39
N THR A 288 -20.61 27.37 2.79
CA THR A 288 -19.87 26.19 3.27
C THR A 288 -19.04 25.57 2.15
N LEU A 289 -19.64 25.37 0.97
CA LEU A 289 -18.97 24.88 -0.22
C LEU A 289 -17.83 25.81 -0.66
N LEU A 290 -18.06 27.12 -0.72
CA LEU A 290 -17.06 28.11 -1.13
C LEU A 290 -15.81 28.05 -0.24
N LYS A 291 -15.98 27.93 1.09
CA LYS A 291 -14.86 27.76 2.03
C LYS A 291 -14.05 26.49 1.77
N ARG A 292 -14.65 25.45 1.18
CA ARG A 292 -13.97 24.22 0.80
C ARG A 292 -13.29 24.35 -0.55
N LEU A 293 -13.96 24.91 -1.56
CA LEU A 293 -13.38 25.20 -2.88
C LEU A 293 -12.16 26.10 -2.75
N ALA A 294 -12.21 27.10 -1.86
CA ALA A 294 -11.10 28.02 -1.60
C ALA A 294 -9.82 27.37 -1.05
N LYS A 295 -9.89 26.10 -0.60
CA LYS A 295 -8.73 25.33 -0.13
C LYS A 295 -8.12 24.46 -1.23
N LEU A 296 -8.75 24.38 -2.40
CA LEU A 296 -8.19 23.68 -3.55
C LEU A 296 -7.12 24.54 -4.20
N ASP A 297 -6.01 23.93 -4.58
CA ASP A 297 -4.91 24.60 -5.25
C ASP A 297 -4.35 23.68 -6.35
N PRO A 298 -4.54 24.01 -7.64
CA PRO A 298 -5.25 25.19 -8.14
C PRO A 298 -6.77 25.11 -7.92
N LEU A 299 -7.45 26.26 -8.08
CA LEU A 299 -8.92 26.32 -8.11
C LEU A 299 -9.46 25.63 -9.37
N PRO A 300 -10.56 24.86 -9.29
CA PRO A 300 -11.14 24.19 -10.45
C PRO A 300 -11.62 25.18 -11.53
N ASP A 301 -10.95 25.19 -12.68
CA ASP A 301 -11.14 26.22 -13.70
C ASP A 301 -11.05 25.71 -15.15
N THR A 302 -10.86 24.41 -15.34
CA THR A 302 -10.64 23.80 -16.65
C THR A 302 -11.83 24.02 -17.59
N LEU A 303 -13.04 24.20 -17.04
CA LEU A 303 -14.22 24.61 -17.80
C LEU A 303 -13.94 25.82 -18.70
N PHE A 304 -13.23 26.83 -18.23
CA PHE A 304 -13.02 28.09 -18.96
C PHE A 304 -12.15 27.92 -20.21
N ASP A 305 -11.40 26.82 -20.30
CA ASP A 305 -10.57 26.45 -21.44
C ASP A 305 -11.20 25.41 -22.37
N SER A 306 -12.48 25.10 -22.20
CA SER A 306 -13.11 24.09 -23.04
C SER A 306 -13.20 24.57 -24.49
N GLY A 307 -12.66 23.75 -25.41
CA GLY A 307 -12.80 23.98 -26.86
C GLY A 307 -14.25 23.90 -27.37
N ASN A 308 -15.16 23.31 -26.59
CA ASN A 308 -16.60 23.35 -26.88
C ASN A 308 -17.22 24.61 -26.27
N ILE A 309 -17.22 25.69 -27.04
CA ILE A 309 -17.68 27.03 -26.63
C ILE A 309 -19.13 27.00 -26.12
N LEU A 310 -20.04 26.34 -26.84
CA LEU A 310 -21.45 26.28 -26.44
C LEU A 310 -21.63 25.61 -25.08
N LYS A 311 -20.97 24.47 -24.87
CA LYS A 311 -21.00 23.73 -23.61
C LYS A 311 -20.38 24.55 -22.48
N ARG A 312 -19.22 25.17 -22.73
CA ARG A 312 -18.54 26.05 -21.78
C ARG A 312 -19.47 27.15 -21.30
N ASP A 313 -20.02 27.92 -22.24
CA ASP A 313 -20.82 29.09 -21.92
C ASP A 313 -22.10 28.70 -21.20
N THR A 314 -22.72 27.58 -21.59
CA THR A 314 -23.91 27.04 -20.91
C THR A 314 -23.60 26.67 -19.45
N LEU A 315 -22.52 25.92 -19.21
CA LEU A 315 -22.14 25.51 -17.87
C LEU A 315 -21.69 26.68 -17.01
N ALA A 316 -20.89 27.59 -17.56
CA ALA A 316 -20.43 28.76 -16.84
C ALA A 316 -21.60 29.69 -16.47
N LYS A 317 -22.57 29.92 -17.37
CA LYS A 317 -23.83 30.63 -17.07
C LYS A 317 -24.63 29.93 -15.97
N PHE A 318 -24.75 28.61 -16.07
CA PHE A 318 -25.46 27.82 -15.07
C PHE A 318 -24.83 27.94 -13.69
N ILE A 319 -23.50 27.78 -13.58
CA ILE A 319 -22.77 27.91 -12.31
C ILE A 319 -22.85 29.36 -11.80
N ALA A 320 -22.65 30.38 -12.65
CA ALA A 320 -22.75 31.77 -12.25
C ALA A 320 -24.12 32.11 -11.64
N GLY A 321 -25.20 31.55 -12.20
CA GLY A 321 -26.56 31.75 -11.71
C GLY A 321 -26.87 31.09 -10.37
N HIS A 322 -26.11 30.07 -9.98
CA HIS A 322 -26.39 29.27 -8.77
C HIS A 322 -25.27 29.32 -7.72
N LEU A 323 -24.05 29.72 -8.08
CA LEU A 323 -22.89 29.89 -7.21
C LEU A 323 -22.06 31.12 -7.65
N PRO A 324 -22.66 32.32 -7.70
CA PRO A 324 -21.97 33.53 -8.13
C PRO A 324 -20.75 33.86 -7.27
N GLU A 325 -20.77 33.47 -5.99
CA GLU A 325 -19.70 33.76 -5.03
C GLU A 325 -18.38 33.06 -5.41
N TYR A 326 -18.44 31.91 -6.11
CA TYR A 326 -17.25 31.25 -6.64
C TYR A 326 -16.57 32.10 -7.73
N PHE A 327 -17.36 32.74 -8.60
CA PHE A 327 -16.81 33.55 -9.70
C PHE A 327 -16.17 34.83 -9.16
N SER A 328 -16.79 35.46 -8.16
CA SER A 328 -16.18 36.60 -7.45
C SER A 328 -14.88 36.19 -6.75
N PHE A 329 -14.88 35.08 -6.01
CA PHE A 329 -13.70 34.58 -5.32
C PHE A 329 -12.56 34.21 -6.29
N TYR A 330 -12.88 33.54 -7.39
CA TYR A 330 -11.91 33.19 -8.43
C TYR A 330 -11.29 34.44 -9.07
N ALA A 331 -12.11 35.45 -9.40
CA ALA A 331 -11.65 36.72 -9.96
C ALA A 331 -10.69 37.46 -9.01
N ASP A 332 -11.08 37.58 -7.74
CA ASP A 332 -10.27 38.23 -6.71
C ASP A 332 -8.96 37.49 -6.49
N THR A 333 -9.00 36.16 -6.45
CA THR A 333 -7.81 35.31 -6.31
C THR A 333 -6.85 35.52 -7.48
N CYS A 334 -7.35 35.60 -8.71
CA CYS A 334 -6.50 35.89 -9.86
C CYS A 334 -5.87 37.29 -9.78
N VAL A 335 -6.67 38.33 -9.48
CA VAL A 335 -6.15 39.71 -9.35
C VAL A 335 -5.08 39.78 -8.28
N ARG A 336 -5.27 39.11 -7.14
CA ARG A 336 -4.28 39.04 -6.07
C ARG A 336 -3.01 38.33 -6.50
N TYR A 337 -3.12 37.18 -7.16
CA TYR A 337 -1.98 36.43 -7.67
C TYR A 337 -1.14 37.28 -8.63
N ARG A 338 -1.79 37.95 -9.60
CA ARG A 338 -1.11 38.82 -10.57
C ARG A 338 -0.44 40.03 -9.95
N ASN A 339 -0.95 40.53 -8.82
CA ASN A 339 -0.34 41.60 -8.05
C ASN A 339 0.71 41.12 -7.04
N GLY A 340 1.01 39.81 -6.97
CA GLY A 340 1.94 39.25 -5.99
C GLY A 340 1.44 39.30 -4.54
N ILE A 341 0.12 39.33 -4.32
CA ILE A 341 -0.50 39.48 -2.99
C ILE A 341 -0.98 38.13 -2.45
N GLY A 342 -0.15 37.47 -1.65
CA GLY A 342 -0.50 36.22 -0.96
C GLY A 342 0.62 35.19 -1.05
N GLU A 343 0.35 34.00 -0.52
CA GLU A 343 1.24 32.84 -0.62
C GLU A 343 0.64 31.82 -1.58
N TYR A 344 1.43 31.43 -2.58
CA TYR A 344 1.00 30.54 -3.67
C TYR A 344 2.05 29.44 -3.89
N PRO A 345 2.15 28.48 -2.96
CA PRO A 345 3.22 27.49 -2.95
C PRO A 345 3.25 26.60 -4.20
N ASN A 346 2.09 26.40 -4.84
CA ASN A 346 1.97 25.57 -6.05
C ASN A 346 1.91 26.38 -7.35
N GLY A 347 2.24 27.68 -7.32
CA GLY A 347 2.24 28.55 -8.51
C GLY A 347 0.89 29.25 -8.73
N ASN A 348 0.44 29.35 -9.99
CA ASN A 348 -0.79 30.08 -10.31
C ASN A 348 -2.04 29.31 -9.80
N PRO A 349 -2.79 29.84 -8.81
CA PRO A 349 -3.99 29.18 -8.28
C PRO A 349 -5.20 29.27 -9.23
N THR A 350 -5.11 30.09 -10.29
CA THR A 350 -6.17 30.37 -11.26
C THR A 350 -5.59 30.25 -12.67
N ILE A 351 -5.34 29.03 -13.11
CA ILE A 351 -4.63 28.70 -14.35
C ILE A 351 -5.31 29.36 -15.56
N GLN A 352 -6.63 29.34 -15.61
CA GLN A 352 -7.42 29.82 -16.75
C GLN A 352 -7.96 31.24 -16.56
N CYS A 353 -7.24 32.06 -15.78
CA CYS A 353 -7.70 33.40 -15.43
C CYS A 353 -8.05 34.29 -16.64
N ASP A 354 -7.19 34.38 -17.67
CA ASP A 354 -7.48 35.24 -18.84
C ASP A 354 -8.76 34.82 -19.57
N LYS A 355 -8.96 33.51 -19.73
CA LYS A 355 -10.14 32.95 -20.38
C LYS A 355 -11.40 33.21 -19.56
N PHE A 356 -11.30 33.07 -18.23
CA PHE A 356 -12.37 33.43 -17.33
C PHE A 356 -12.76 34.92 -17.44
N PHE A 357 -11.80 35.85 -17.37
CA PHE A 357 -12.10 37.29 -17.46
C PHE A 357 -12.72 37.67 -18.81
N THR A 358 -12.28 37.05 -19.90
CA THR A 358 -12.89 37.23 -21.23
C THR A 358 -14.35 36.80 -21.22
N LEU A 359 -14.63 35.61 -20.68
CA LEU A 359 -15.98 35.06 -20.59
C LEU A 359 -16.87 35.88 -19.64
N ALA A 360 -16.32 36.31 -18.50
CA ALA A 360 -17.03 37.08 -17.50
C ALA A 360 -17.43 38.47 -17.99
N ALA A 361 -16.58 39.13 -18.78
CA ALA A 361 -16.86 40.42 -19.39
C ALA A 361 -18.04 40.34 -20.38
N GLN A 362 -18.12 39.27 -21.18
CA GLN A 362 -19.23 39.06 -22.12
C GLN A 362 -20.59 38.86 -21.44
N ASN A 363 -20.60 38.45 -20.17
CA ASN A 363 -21.80 38.07 -19.44
C ASN A 363 -22.09 38.97 -18.22
N ASN A 364 -21.30 40.03 -18.00
CA ASN A 364 -21.42 40.95 -16.87
C ASN A 364 -21.43 40.25 -15.49
N TRP A 365 -20.59 39.22 -15.30
CA TRP A 365 -20.54 38.47 -14.03
C TRP A 365 -19.73 39.13 -12.92
N LEU A 366 -18.87 40.09 -13.27
CA LEU A 366 -17.95 40.75 -12.34
C LEU A 366 -18.28 42.23 -12.22
N SER A 367 -17.94 42.81 -11.07
CA SER A 367 -18.03 44.25 -10.88
C SER A 367 -17.02 44.99 -11.78
N GLN A 368 -17.33 46.25 -12.08
CA GLN A 368 -16.42 47.12 -12.82
C GLN A 368 -15.10 47.34 -12.06
N GLU A 369 -15.15 47.34 -10.72
CA GLU A 369 -13.96 47.46 -9.87
C GLU A 369 -12.98 46.30 -10.08
N VAL A 370 -13.46 45.05 -10.00
CA VAL A 370 -12.61 43.86 -10.19
C VAL A 370 -12.06 43.80 -11.61
N THR A 371 -12.90 44.14 -12.60
CA THR A 371 -12.49 44.19 -14.02
C THR A 371 -11.40 45.23 -14.26
N THR A 372 -11.51 46.41 -13.64
CA THR A 372 -10.52 47.49 -13.75
C THR A 372 -9.19 47.09 -13.09
N LYS A 373 -9.25 46.50 -11.89
CA LYS A 373 -8.07 45.97 -11.20
C LYS A 373 -7.36 44.92 -12.05
N TYR A 374 -8.11 44.02 -12.67
CA TYR A 374 -7.54 43.02 -13.57
C TYR A 374 -6.86 43.63 -14.80
N SER A 375 -7.53 44.56 -15.49
CA SER A 375 -6.94 45.25 -16.65
C SER A 375 -5.67 46.03 -16.31
N ALA A 376 -5.55 46.55 -15.08
CA ALA A 376 -4.32 47.20 -14.63
C ALA A 376 -3.13 46.23 -14.52
N THR A 377 -3.38 44.95 -14.20
CA THR A 377 -2.32 43.92 -14.13
C THR A 377 -1.78 43.47 -15.49
N LEU A 378 -2.47 43.81 -16.58
CA LEU A 378 -2.07 43.48 -17.95
C LEU A 378 -1.18 44.56 -18.59
N LYS A 379 -1.07 45.74 -17.97
CA LYS A 379 -0.25 46.83 -18.49
C LYS A 379 1.20 46.61 -18.05
N PRO A 380 2.17 46.63 -18.98
CA PRO A 380 3.58 46.39 -18.70
C PRO A 380 4.21 47.48 -17.82
#